data_AF-A0A3N5T2J4-F1
#
_entry.id   AF-A0A3N5T2J4-F1
#
_cell.length_a   1.000
_cell.length_b   1.000
_cell.length_c   1.000
_cell.angle_alpha   90.00
_cell.angle_beta   90.00
_cell.angle_gamma   90.00
#
_symmetry.space_group_name_H-M   'P 1'
#
loop_
_entity.id
_entity.type
_entity.pdbx_description
1 polymer ?
#
loop_
_entity_poly.entity_id
_entity_poly.type
_entity_poly.pdbx_seq_one_letter_code
_entity_poly.pdbx_strand_id
1 'polypeptide(L)'
;MLLFMTETSSALGVVATRIVYSGRLAGLISLFTASLYALDLNYQKFEVVVGIEFLVSALLAFSISFDRDVVLSSGLHKPGDEQGLFIITLALLLLTVINYFLAAYRSHSFYTAGAMIVILAGREILFFTLDPVTLIFGTLILSGGSILLFR
;
A
#
# COMPACT_ATOMS: atom_id res chain seq x y z
N MET A 1 -2.59 24.39 30.91
CA MET A 1 -3.61 24.38 29.84
C MET A 1 -2.97 24.33 28.45
N LEU A 2 -1.89 25.06 28.17
CA LEU A 2 -1.14 24.98 26.89
C LEU A 2 -0.54 23.59 26.58
N LEU A 3 -0.11 22.83 27.61
CA LEU A 3 0.41 21.46 27.42
C LEU A 3 -0.63 20.46 26.87
N PHE A 4 -1.91 20.64 27.17
CA PHE A 4 -2.98 19.75 26.67
C PHE A 4 -3.32 19.99 25.20
N MET A 5 -3.10 21.21 24.68
CA MET A 5 -3.37 21.53 23.28
C MET A 5 -2.28 21.01 22.34
N THR A 6 -1.02 20.94 22.81
CA THR A 6 0.08 20.32 22.05
C THR A 6 -0.01 18.80 22.02
N GLU A 7 -0.39 18.17 23.14
CA GLU A 7 -0.59 16.71 23.24
C GLU A 7 -1.73 16.21 22.32
N THR A 8 -2.83 16.94 22.26
CA THR A 8 -3.98 16.58 21.41
C THR A 8 -3.68 16.73 19.92
N SER A 9 -2.94 17.77 19.52
CA SER A 9 -2.46 17.92 18.14
C SER A 9 -1.50 16.79 17.73
N SER A 10 -0.61 16.37 18.62
CA SER A 10 0.30 15.24 18.37
C SER A 10 -0.44 13.91 18.28
N ALA A 11 -1.41 13.65 19.17
CA ALA A 11 -2.22 12.43 19.14
C ALA A 11 -3.04 12.32 17.85
N LEU A 12 -3.63 13.41 17.37
CA LEU A 12 -4.35 13.44 16.09
C LEU A 12 -3.41 13.16 14.90
N GLY A 13 -2.18 13.69 14.93
CA GLY A 13 -1.17 13.41 13.91
C GLY A 13 -0.76 11.95 13.84
N VAL A 14 -0.66 11.26 14.98
CA VAL A 14 -0.38 9.81 15.04
C VAL A 14 -1.55 9.00 14.49
N VAL A 15 -2.79 9.35 14.83
CA VAL A 15 -3.98 8.67 14.30
C VAL A 15 -4.08 8.86 12.79
N ALA A 16 -3.86 10.07 12.28
CA ALA A 16 -3.81 10.33 10.84
C ALA A 16 -2.71 9.49 10.16
N THR A 17 -1.53 9.41 10.77
CA THR A 17 -0.43 8.56 10.27
C THR A 17 -0.86 7.09 10.20
N ARG A 18 -1.51 6.56 11.24
CA ARG A 18 -2.03 5.18 11.26
C ARG A 18 -3.05 4.93 10.15
N ILE A 19 -3.93 5.88 9.86
CA ILE A 19 -4.91 5.79 8.77
C ILE A 19 -4.21 5.76 7.40
N VAL A 20 -3.16 6.58 7.22
CA VAL A 20 -2.40 6.59 5.97
C VAL A 20 -1.63 5.27 5.77
N TYR A 21 -1.00 4.75 6.83
CA TYR A 21 -0.32 3.45 6.77
C TYR A 21 -1.29 2.27 6.60
N SER A 22 -2.49 2.31 7.19
CA SER A 22 -3.50 1.28 6.94
C SER A 22 -3.96 1.29 5.48
N GLY A 23 -4.21 2.47 4.90
CA GLY A 23 -4.49 2.60 3.47
C GLY A 23 -3.37 2.07 2.58
N ARG A 24 -2.10 2.34 2.93
CA ARG A 24 -0.93 1.79 2.25
C ARG A 24 -0.95 0.26 2.27
N LEU A 25 -1.12 -0.35 3.44
CA LEU A 25 -1.14 -1.80 3.59
C LEU A 25 -2.34 -2.43 2.89
N ALA A 26 -3.53 -1.82 3.01
CA ALA A 26 -4.74 -2.27 2.34
C ALA A 26 -4.54 -2.36 0.82
N GLY A 27 -3.94 -1.32 0.21
CA GLY A 27 -3.64 -1.33 -1.22
C GLY A 27 -2.67 -2.44 -1.63
N LEU A 28 -1.65 -2.76 -0.82
CA LEU A 28 -0.74 -3.88 -1.12
C LEU A 28 -1.41 -5.23 -0.98
N ILE A 29 -2.19 -5.42 0.09
CA ILE A 29 -2.90 -6.66 0.32
C ILE A 29 -3.91 -6.90 -0.80
N SER A 30 -4.64 -5.87 -1.23
CA SER A 30 -5.58 -5.94 -2.36
C SER A 30 -4.91 -6.29 -3.68
N LEU A 31 -3.73 -5.72 -3.96
CA LEU A 31 -2.93 -6.09 -5.13
C LEU A 31 -2.41 -7.52 -5.05
N PHE A 32 -2.05 -7.98 -3.85
CA PHE A 32 -1.65 -9.35 -3.60
C PHE A 32 -2.82 -10.34 -3.82
N THR A 33 -4.01 -10.07 -3.30
CA THR A 33 -5.19 -10.92 -3.56
C THR A 33 -5.63 -10.88 -5.01
N ALA A 34 -5.53 -9.73 -5.68
CA ALA A 34 -5.73 -9.65 -7.14
C ALA A 34 -4.74 -10.55 -7.91
N SER A 35 -3.48 -10.63 -7.46
CA SER A 35 -2.48 -11.53 -8.05
C SER A 35 -2.82 -13.02 -7.85
N LEU A 36 -3.43 -13.37 -6.72
CA LEU A 36 -3.92 -14.74 -6.46
C LEU A 36 -5.12 -15.07 -7.35
N TYR A 37 -6.02 -14.12 -7.56
CA TYR A 37 -7.15 -14.28 -8.47
C TYR A 37 -6.68 -14.54 -9.92
N ALA A 38 -5.62 -13.84 -10.36
CA ALA A 38 -5.00 -14.08 -11.67
C ALA A 38 -4.40 -15.50 -11.83
N LEU A 39 -4.21 -16.25 -10.73
CA LEU A 39 -3.76 -17.64 -10.72
C LEU A 39 -4.91 -18.67 -10.69
N ASP A 40 -6.14 -18.26 -11.03
CA ASP A 40 -7.37 -19.06 -10.98
C ASP A 40 -7.84 -19.44 -9.56
N LEU A 41 -7.36 -18.74 -8.51
CA LEU A 41 -7.94 -18.89 -7.17
C LEU A 41 -9.26 -18.13 -7.08
N ASN A 42 -10.35 -18.83 -7.39
CA ASN A 42 -11.70 -18.27 -7.30
C ASN A 42 -12.14 -18.12 -5.84
N TYR A 43 -12.40 -16.88 -5.42
CA TYR A 43 -13.00 -16.58 -4.13
C TYR A 43 -14.52 -16.59 -4.22
N GLN A 44 -15.17 -17.44 -3.43
CA GLN A 44 -16.65 -17.54 -3.41
C GLN A 44 -17.35 -16.30 -2.83
N LYS A 45 -16.67 -15.50 -1.99
CA LYS A 45 -17.27 -14.35 -1.29
C LYS A 45 -16.33 -13.14 -1.33
N PHE A 46 -16.31 -12.45 -2.46
CA PHE A 46 -15.43 -11.29 -2.68
C PHE A 46 -15.60 -10.21 -1.59
N GLU A 47 -16.84 -9.93 -1.16
CA GLU A 47 -17.14 -8.98 -0.10
C GLU A 47 -16.44 -9.32 1.23
N VAL A 48 -16.39 -10.60 1.57
CA VAL A 48 -15.75 -11.07 2.82
C VAL A 48 -14.23 -10.93 2.71
N VAL A 49 -13.66 -11.22 1.53
CA VAL A 49 -12.23 -11.06 1.29
C VAL A 49 -11.83 -9.60 1.47
N VAL A 50 -12.52 -8.66 0.79
CA VAL A 50 -12.26 -7.22 0.92
C VAL A 50 -12.40 -6.75 2.37
N GLY A 51 -13.45 -7.20 3.08
CA GLY A 51 -13.62 -6.88 4.50
C GLY A 51 -12.45 -7.35 5.38
N ILE A 52 -11.95 -8.57 5.14
CA ILE A 52 -10.79 -9.10 5.84
C ILE A 52 -9.53 -8.31 5.51
N GLU A 53 -9.30 -7.91 4.26
CA GLU A 53 -8.14 -7.10 3.86
C GLU A 53 -8.10 -5.75 4.58
N PHE A 54 -9.25 -5.07 4.66
CA PHE A 54 -9.38 -3.82 5.41
C PHE A 54 -9.14 -4.01 6.91
N LEU A 55 -9.68 -5.08 7.50
CA LEU A 55 -9.45 -5.38 8.91
C LEU A 55 -7.98 -5.72 9.19
N VAL A 56 -7.35 -6.56 8.38
CA VAL A 56 -5.95 -6.96 8.55
C VAL A 56 -5.02 -5.76 8.38
N SER A 57 -5.22 -4.94 7.35
CA SER A 57 -4.41 -3.73 7.13
C SER A 57 -4.55 -2.72 8.26
N ALA A 58 -5.77 -2.52 8.79
CA ALA A 58 -6.00 -1.68 9.97
C ALA A 58 -5.31 -2.27 11.21
N LEU A 59 -5.48 -3.56 11.49
CA LEU A 59 -4.86 -4.22 12.65
C LEU A 59 -3.33 -4.12 12.61
N LEU A 60 -2.72 -4.33 11.45
CA LEU A 60 -1.28 -4.18 11.26
C LEU A 60 -0.84 -2.73 11.50
N ALA A 61 -1.54 -1.75 10.92
CA ALA A 61 -1.24 -0.34 11.10
C ALA A 61 -1.38 0.13 12.56
N PHE A 62 -2.37 -0.39 13.29
CA PHE A 62 -2.59 -0.04 14.70
C PHE A 62 -1.62 -0.74 15.66
N SER A 63 -1.06 -1.88 15.25
CA SER A 63 -0.02 -2.60 16.00
C SER A 63 1.34 -1.91 15.92
N ILE A 64 1.56 -1.09 14.89
CA ILE A 64 2.80 -0.32 14.74
C ILE A 64 2.82 0.83 15.76
N SER A 65 3.89 0.88 16.54
CA SER A 65 4.19 2.03 17.40
C SER A 65 4.79 3.15 16.54
N PHE A 66 4.33 4.38 16.73
CA PHE A 66 4.84 5.55 16.00
C PHE A 66 5.51 6.49 16.99
N ASP A 67 6.68 7.00 16.62
CA ASP A 67 7.39 8.01 17.37
C ASP A 67 6.68 9.36 17.22
N ARG A 68 6.37 10.01 18.34
CA ARG A 68 5.63 11.29 18.37
C ARG A 68 6.52 12.49 18.09
N ASP A 69 7.83 12.33 18.25
CA ASP A 69 8.78 13.44 18.22
C ASP A 69 9.44 13.63 16.85
N VAL A 70 9.36 12.60 15.99
CA VAL A 70 10.00 12.61 14.66
C VAL A 70 8.95 12.59 13.55
N VAL A 71 8.86 13.71 12.84
CA VAL A 71 8.03 13.88 11.64
C VAL A 71 8.90 13.79 10.38
N LEU A 72 8.53 12.90 9.46
CA LEU A 72 9.19 12.70 8.16
C LEU A 72 8.83 13.82 7.17
N SER A 73 9.59 13.94 6.07
CA SER A 73 9.28 14.92 5.00
C SER A 73 7.92 14.67 4.32
N SER A 74 7.40 13.46 4.45
CA SER A 74 6.04 13.06 4.05
C SER A 74 4.95 13.56 5.00
N GLY A 75 5.30 14.33 6.04
CA GLY A 75 4.37 14.83 7.06
C GLY A 75 3.83 13.73 8.00
N LEU A 76 4.35 12.51 7.87
CA LEU A 76 3.97 11.35 8.66
C LEU A 76 4.93 11.17 9.85
N HIS A 77 4.41 10.61 10.94
CA HIS A 77 5.24 10.24 12.09
C HIS A 77 6.10 9.02 11.75
N LYS A 78 7.33 9.01 12.25
CA LYS A 78 8.27 7.92 12.02
C LYS A 78 7.76 6.62 12.69
N PRO A 79 7.69 5.49 11.97
CA PRO A 79 7.37 4.22 12.61
C PRO A 79 8.51 3.80 13.54
N GLY A 80 8.18 3.29 14.72
CA GLY A 80 9.15 2.81 15.71
C GLY A 80 9.87 1.54 15.27
N ASP A 81 9.22 0.71 14.45
CA ASP A 81 9.84 -0.44 13.78
C ASP A 81 9.79 -0.29 12.26
N GLU A 82 10.75 0.46 11.73
CA GLU A 82 10.88 0.67 10.28
C GLU A 82 11.25 -0.63 9.55
N GLN A 83 12.03 -1.49 10.20
CA GLN A 83 12.54 -2.72 9.60
C GLN A 83 11.43 -3.75 9.43
N GLY A 84 10.60 -3.99 10.45
CA GLY A 84 9.46 -4.89 10.34
C GLY A 84 8.48 -4.45 9.26
N LEU A 85 8.17 -3.15 9.20
CA LEU A 85 7.27 -2.59 8.20
C LEU A 85 7.86 -2.71 6.78
N PHE A 86 9.16 -2.46 6.63
CA PHE A 86 9.88 -2.65 5.37
C PHE A 86 9.85 -4.11 4.92
N ILE A 87 10.12 -5.07 5.82
CA ILE A 87 10.13 -6.50 5.51
C ILE A 87 8.75 -6.98 5.06
N ILE A 88 7.68 -6.61 5.79
CA ILE A 88 6.30 -6.99 5.42
C ILE A 88 5.93 -6.42 4.05
N THR A 89 6.25 -5.14 3.83
CA THR A 89 5.98 -4.44 2.58
C THR A 89 6.72 -5.09 1.42
N LEU A 90 8.01 -5.37 1.59
CA LEU A 90 8.86 -6.00 0.58
C LEU A 90 8.40 -7.42 0.28
N ALA A 91 8.04 -8.20 1.30
CA ALA A 91 7.53 -9.56 1.14
C ALA A 91 6.22 -9.58 0.34
N LEU A 92 5.25 -8.73 0.69
CA LEU A 92 3.99 -8.60 -0.05
C LEU A 92 4.22 -8.15 -1.49
N LEU A 93 5.12 -7.20 -1.71
CA LEU A 93 5.44 -6.70 -3.04
C LEU A 93 6.08 -7.79 -3.90
N LEU A 94 7.10 -8.50 -3.38
CA LEU A 94 7.75 -9.59 -4.10
C LEU A 94 6.78 -10.72 -4.42
N LEU A 95 5.95 -11.13 -3.46
CA LEU A 95 4.93 -12.15 -3.67
C LEU A 95 3.94 -11.75 -4.76
N THR A 96 3.47 -10.50 -4.74
CA THR A 96 2.56 -9.95 -5.76
C THR A 96 3.19 -10.00 -7.15
N VAL A 97 4.44 -9.54 -7.27
CA VAL A 97 5.18 -9.56 -8.54
C VAL A 97 5.36 -10.99 -9.05
N ILE A 98 5.83 -11.90 -8.20
CA ILE A 98 6.04 -13.31 -8.56
C ILE A 98 4.72 -13.95 -9.05
N ASN A 99 3.61 -13.72 -8.34
CA ASN A 99 2.31 -14.26 -8.71
C ASN A 99 1.85 -13.76 -10.09
N TYR A 100 2.01 -12.47 -10.37
CA TYR A 100 1.66 -11.91 -11.69
C TYR A 100 2.59 -12.42 -12.81
N PHE A 101 3.88 -12.64 -12.54
CA PHE A 101 4.77 -13.28 -13.51
C PHE A 101 4.36 -14.73 -13.78
N LEU A 102 3.97 -15.48 -12.75
CA LEU A 102 3.50 -16.85 -12.89
C LEU A 102 2.18 -16.91 -13.67
N ALA A 103 1.26 -15.98 -13.41
CA ALA A 103 0.01 -15.83 -14.15
C ALA A 103 0.25 -15.44 -15.62
N ALA A 104 1.20 -14.53 -15.88
CA ALA A 104 1.59 -14.14 -17.24
C ALA A 104 2.24 -15.29 -18.02
N TYR A 105 3.09 -16.10 -17.37
CA TYR A 105 3.68 -17.29 -17.98
C TYR A 105 2.61 -18.29 -18.39
N ARG A 106 1.61 -18.52 -17.54
CA ARG A 106 0.51 -19.45 -17.81
C ARG A 106 -0.44 -18.96 -18.91
N SER A 107 -0.74 -17.67 -18.93
CA SER A 107 -1.65 -17.05 -19.92
C SER A 107 -0.95 -16.62 -21.22
N HIS A 108 0.38 -16.72 -21.31
CA HIS A 108 1.22 -16.20 -22.40
C HIS A 108 1.07 -14.69 -22.66
N SER A 109 0.46 -13.94 -21.73
CA SER A 109 0.27 -12.49 -21.84
C SER A 109 1.17 -11.75 -20.86
N PHE A 110 2.39 -11.42 -21.30
CA PHE A 110 3.36 -10.63 -20.54
C PHE A 110 2.93 -9.18 -20.28
N TYR A 111 1.93 -8.69 -21.01
CA TYR A 111 1.37 -7.35 -20.84
C TYR A 111 0.79 -7.14 -19.43
N THR A 112 0.18 -8.17 -18.85
CA THR A 112 -0.43 -8.12 -17.52
C THR A 112 0.60 -7.93 -16.40
N ALA A 113 1.72 -8.65 -16.46
CA ALA A 113 2.83 -8.49 -15.52
C ALA A 113 3.50 -7.11 -15.66
N GLY A 114 3.66 -6.63 -16.90
CA GLY A 114 4.19 -5.28 -17.18
C GLY A 114 3.32 -4.18 -16.59
N ALA A 115 2.00 -4.23 -16.82
CA ALA A 115 1.03 -3.30 -16.25
C ALA A 115 1.13 -3.23 -14.72
N MET A 116 1.27 -4.40 -14.09
CA MET A 116 1.34 -4.50 -12.64
C MET A 116 2.60 -3.86 -12.05
N ILE A 117 3.76 -4.03 -12.69
CA ILE A 117 5.00 -3.37 -12.26
C ILE A 117 4.83 -1.85 -12.34
N VAL A 118 4.18 -1.34 -13.38
CA VAL A 118 3.89 0.09 -13.54
C VAL A 118 2.98 0.60 -12.42
N ILE A 119 1.92 -0.14 -12.07
CA ILE A 119 1.02 0.19 -10.94
C ILE A 119 1.79 0.23 -9.62
N LEU A 120 2.63 -0.77 -9.35
CA LEU A 120 3.44 -0.85 -8.13
C LEU A 120 4.44 0.31 -8.04
N ALA A 121 5.10 0.65 -9.15
CA ALA A 121 6.02 1.78 -9.20
C ALA A 121 5.31 3.12 -8.94
N GLY A 122 4.17 3.36 -9.61
CA GLY A 122 3.36 4.57 -9.39
C GLY A 122 2.91 4.71 -7.93
N ARG A 123 2.50 3.59 -7.31
CA ARG A 123 2.08 3.55 -5.91
C ARG A 123 3.22 3.89 -4.93
N GLU A 124 4.43 3.35 -5.13
CA GLU A 124 5.56 3.66 -4.25
C GLU A 124 6.01 5.13 -4.40
N ILE A 125 5.99 5.67 -5.62
CA ILE A 125 6.28 7.09 -5.88
C ILE A 125 5.31 8.01 -5.13
N LEU A 126 4.03 7.68 -5.10
CA LEU A 126 3.02 8.47 -4.37
C LEU A 126 3.21 8.49 -2.86
N PHE A 127 3.83 7.46 -2.29
CA PHE A 127 3.96 7.34 -0.84
C PHE A 127 5.19 8.07 -0.30
N PHE A 128 6.29 8.08 -1.04
CA PHE A 128 7.56 8.61 -0.55
C PHE A 128 7.72 10.13 -0.69
N THR A 129 6.83 10.82 -1.41
CA THR A 129 7.04 12.24 -1.71
C THR A 129 5.72 13.03 -1.69
N LEU A 130 5.70 14.13 -0.93
CA LEU A 130 4.60 15.10 -0.91
C LEU A 130 4.72 16.18 -1.98
N ASP A 131 5.75 16.12 -2.83
CA ASP A 131 5.96 17.08 -3.89
C ASP A 131 4.80 17.02 -4.91
N PRO A 132 4.13 18.15 -5.23
CA PRO A 132 2.99 18.17 -6.14
C PRO A 132 3.30 17.56 -7.51
N VAL A 133 4.53 17.74 -8.00
CA VAL A 133 4.99 17.19 -9.28
C VAL A 133 5.03 15.67 -9.22
N THR A 134 5.57 15.11 -8.13
CA THR A 134 5.69 13.67 -7.91
C THR A 134 4.32 13.02 -7.69
N LEU A 135 3.38 13.73 -7.06
CA LEU A 135 1.99 13.29 -6.94
C LEU A 135 1.29 13.20 -8.29
N ILE A 136 1.46 14.20 -9.16
CA ILE A 136 0.90 14.17 -10.52
C ILE A 136 1.53 13.04 -11.34
N PHE A 137 2.86 12.88 -11.27
CA PHE A 137 3.54 11.80 -11.98
C PHE A 137 3.12 10.41 -11.48
N GLY A 138 3.06 10.22 -10.16
CA GLY A 138 2.65 8.95 -9.56
C GLY A 138 1.22 8.58 -9.91
N THR A 139 0.29 9.55 -9.91
CA THR A 139 -1.10 9.32 -10.33
C THR A 139 -1.24 9.01 -11.82
N LEU A 140 -0.46 9.67 -12.69
CA LEU A 140 -0.42 9.37 -14.12
C LEU A 140 0.13 7.96 -14.40
N ILE A 141 1.20 7.56 -13.71
CA ILE A 141 1.79 6.22 -13.83
C ILE A 141 0.78 5.17 -13.36
N LEU A 142 0.14 5.39 -12.21
CA LEU A 142 -0.82 4.44 -11.64
C LEU A 142 -2.05 4.29 -12.55
N SER A 143 -2.61 5.40 -13.03
CA SER A 143 -3.75 5.37 -13.97
C SER A 143 -3.38 4.75 -15.32
N GLY A 144 -2.20 5.06 -15.86
CA GLY A 144 -1.69 4.43 -17.08
C GLY A 144 -1.52 2.92 -16.94
N GLY A 145 -0.98 2.46 -15.81
CA GLY A 145 -0.87 1.05 -15.49
C GLY A 145 -2.23 0.35 -15.36
N SER A 146 -3.22 0.99 -14.72
CA SER A 146 -4.59 0.47 -14.64
C SER A 146 -5.23 0.34 -16.02
N ILE A 147 -5.10 1.34 -16.90
CA ILE A 147 -5.64 1.29 -18.27
C ILE A 147 -5.01 0.14 -19.06
N LEU A 148 -3.70 -0.08 -18.89
CA LEU A 148 -2.98 -1.15 -19.58
C LEU A 148 -3.42 -2.54 -19.09
N LEU A 149 -3.78 -2.66 -17.80
CA LEU A 149 -4.25 -3.93 -17.21
C LEU A 149 -5.64 -4.36 -17.71
N PHE A 150 -6.50 -3.40 -18.09
CA PHE A 150 -7.86 -3.68 -18.59
C PHE A 150 -7.95 -3.85 -20.12
N ARG A 151 -6.83 -3.77 -20.84
CA ARG A 151 -6.78 -3.83 -22.30
C ARG A 151 -6.23 -5.16 -22.79
#